data_AF-A0A415S8F1-F1
#
_entry.id   AF-A0A415S8F1-F1
#
_cell.length_a   1.000
_cell.length_b   1.000
_cell.length_c   1.000
_cell.angle_alpha   90.00
_cell.angle_beta   90.00
_cell.angle_gamma   90.00
#
_symmetry.space_group_name_H-M   'P 1'
#
loop_
_entity.id
_entity.type
_entity.pdbx_description
1 polymer ?
#
loop_
_entity_poly.entity_id
_entity_poly.type
_entity_poly.pdbx_seq_one_letter_code
_entity_poly.pdbx_strand_id
1 'polypeptide(L)'
;MKKKLIAVIAGVFLMGSLTGCSSQLSNEYITIKQYKGLEVPQVEATELTDDQVTNYVNYFLQADATRTEVTDRAAQTGDTVNIDYVGKVDGVGFQGGSAQGTDLELGSGSFIGANGDYQGFEDQIVGHNKGEQFDITVQFPDTYMNTEMAGKVAVFTITLNGIYTVDVPKLTDKWVKENSVEATTVKEYKKEIKEKIENQQMYQNLLNALVDQIEVKKDLPKDKVKEQKEAIINQYESTAEYYQMELGDYLTQYMGMTEDQFKEKAQTVAENTVRNQMAVELLCEKKNLEPTDKEYEIGLKQYAALAGYRTDQIAEYKEKNGKENIEQSIMQEKAAKYLQKSCVQVEQEDETTNENAKDTQNSTTENKDQNTDQSSDQSSTDNAQE
;
A
#
# COMPACT_ATOMS: atom_id res chain seq x y z
N MET A 1 -4.78 -17.51 -47.63
CA MET A 1 -5.15 -16.14 -47.17
C MET A 1 -5.23 -16.21 -45.66
N LYS A 2 -4.69 -15.30 -44.84
CA LYS A 2 -4.08 -13.99 -45.08
C LYS A 2 -2.55 -14.05 -44.88
N LYS A 3 -1.76 -13.13 -45.47
CA LYS A 3 -0.33 -12.98 -45.13
C LYS A 3 -0.23 -12.13 -43.86
N LYS A 4 0.52 -12.55 -42.84
CA LYS A 4 1.01 -11.61 -41.80
C LYS A 4 2.11 -10.76 -42.46
N LEU A 5 1.98 -9.44 -42.43
CA LEU A 5 3.12 -8.56 -42.71
C LEU A 5 4.00 -8.54 -41.45
N ILE A 6 5.29 -8.78 -41.62
CA ILE A 6 6.28 -8.43 -40.60
C ILE A 6 6.54 -6.94 -40.80
N ALA A 7 6.00 -6.11 -39.92
CA ALA A 7 6.33 -4.69 -39.86
C ALA A 7 7.70 -4.56 -39.17
N VAL A 8 8.76 -4.40 -39.95
CA VAL A 8 10.06 -3.97 -39.41
C VAL A 8 9.91 -2.50 -39.04
N ILE A 9 9.53 -2.26 -37.78
CA ILE A 9 9.61 -0.91 -37.19
C ILE A 9 11.10 -0.64 -37.04
N ALA A 10 11.65 0.16 -37.96
CA ALA A 10 12.97 0.70 -37.80
C ALA A 10 12.92 1.67 -36.61
N GLY A 11 13.47 1.28 -35.47
CA GLY A 11 13.64 2.13 -34.30
C GLY A 11 14.54 3.31 -34.65
N VAL A 12 13.96 4.40 -35.14
CA VAL A 12 14.69 5.63 -35.44
C VAL A 12 15.01 6.26 -34.10
N PHE A 13 16.22 6.00 -33.60
CA PHE A 13 16.85 6.72 -32.50
C PHE A 13 17.01 8.20 -32.89
N LEU A 14 15.92 8.96 -32.77
CA LEU A 14 15.90 10.41 -32.88
C LEU A 14 16.58 11.00 -31.64
N MET A 15 17.91 10.92 -31.63
CA MET A 15 18.75 11.85 -30.87
C MET A 15 18.61 13.25 -31.46
N GLY A 16 17.40 13.81 -31.38
CA GLY A 16 17.11 15.19 -31.69
C GLY A 16 17.79 16.04 -30.62
N SER A 17 18.98 16.54 -30.94
CA SER A 17 19.78 17.37 -30.04
C SER A 17 19.02 18.65 -29.67
N LEU A 18 18.32 18.63 -28.52
CA LEU A 18 17.58 19.77 -27.98
C LEU A 18 18.53 20.83 -27.37
N THR A 19 19.49 21.30 -28.16
CA THR A 19 20.29 22.50 -27.86
C THR A 19 19.38 23.73 -27.87
N GLY A 20 18.72 24.01 -26.74
CA GLY A 20 17.74 25.10 -26.63
C GLY A 20 17.42 25.59 -25.21
N CYS A 21 17.45 24.72 -24.20
CA CYS A 21 17.43 25.08 -22.77
C CYS A 21 17.98 23.89 -21.97
N SER A 22 18.87 24.14 -21.00
CA SER A 22 19.30 23.07 -20.10
C SER A 22 18.14 22.60 -19.23
N SER A 23 17.69 21.36 -19.44
CA SER A 23 16.77 20.62 -18.57
C SER A 23 17.46 20.12 -17.29
N GLN A 24 18.53 20.80 -16.88
CA GLN A 24 19.38 20.48 -15.73
C GLN A 24 19.00 21.37 -14.54
N LEU A 25 18.93 20.79 -13.34
CA LEU A 25 18.78 21.52 -12.07
C LEU A 25 19.94 21.14 -11.15
N SER A 26 20.30 22.02 -10.20
CA SER A 26 21.49 21.83 -9.38
C SER A 26 21.42 22.61 -8.07
N ASN A 27 21.87 21.99 -6.97
CA ASN A 27 22.16 22.64 -5.68
C ASN A 27 23.58 22.28 -5.23
N GLU A 28 23.92 22.38 -3.95
CA GLU A 28 25.27 22.03 -3.47
C GLU A 28 25.54 20.52 -3.32
N TYR A 29 24.49 19.70 -3.23
CA TYR A 29 24.57 18.25 -3.02
C TYR A 29 24.39 17.43 -4.30
N ILE A 30 23.49 17.86 -5.19
CA ILE A 30 23.11 17.10 -6.39
C ILE A 30 23.01 17.97 -7.65
N THR A 31 23.07 17.31 -8.80
CA THR A 31 22.61 17.81 -10.10
C THR A 31 21.57 16.82 -10.64
N ILE A 32 20.38 17.29 -11.03
CA ILE A 32 19.48 16.54 -11.91
C ILE A 32 19.90 16.88 -13.33
N LYS A 33 20.37 15.91 -14.12
CA LYS A 33 20.87 16.11 -15.49
C LYS A 33 19.76 16.50 -16.45
N GLN A 34 18.62 15.82 -16.35
CA GLN A 34 17.45 15.97 -17.19
C GLN A 34 16.18 15.78 -16.33
N TYR A 35 15.23 16.72 -16.41
CA TYR A 35 13.86 16.55 -15.85
C TYR A 35 12.75 16.74 -16.89
N LYS A 36 13.10 17.02 -18.15
CA LYS A 36 12.17 17.14 -19.29
C LYS A 36 12.52 16.08 -20.32
N GLY A 37 11.53 15.49 -20.98
CA GLY A 37 11.76 14.34 -21.84
C GLY A 37 12.30 13.15 -21.06
N LEU A 38 11.78 12.92 -19.84
CA LEU A 38 12.02 11.65 -19.15
C LEU A 38 11.30 10.55 -19.93
N GLU A 39 12.05 9.56 -20.39
CA GLU A 39 11.51 8.34 -20.99
C GLU A 39 11.02 7.43 -19.86
N VAL A 40 9.77 6.98 -19.97
CA VAL A 40 9.11 6.10 -19.00
C VAL A 40 8.27 5.06 -19.74
N PRO A 41 8.06 3.85 -19.17
CA PRO A 41 7.11 2.89 -19.72
C PRO A 41 5.73 3.49 -19.99
N GLN A 42 5.14 3.11 -21.13
CA GLN A 42 3.69 3.12 -21.30
C GLN A 42 3.05 2.40 -20.11
N VAL A 43 2.02 3.00 -19.52
CA VAL A 43 1.21 2.39 -18.46
C VAL A 43 -0.16 2.13 -19.07
N GLU A 44 -0.62 0.87 -19.06
CA GLU A 44 -1.97 0.55 -19.50
C GLU A 44 -2.99 1.27 -18.61
N ALA A 45 -3.99 1.89 -19.23
CA ALA A 45 -5.01 2.63 -18.50
C ALA A 45 -5.96 1.65 -17.80
N THR A 46 -5.83 1.53 -16.48
CA THR A 46 -6.79 0.81 -15.62
C THR A 46 -8.13 1.55 -15.65
N GLU A 47 -9.03 1.16 -16.56
CA GLU A 47 -10.35 1.78 -16.69
C GLU A 47 -11.20 1.61 -15.41
N LEU A 48 -11.17 2.62 -14.53
CA LEU A 48 -11.97 2.61 -13.30
C LEU A 48 -13.44 2.86 -13.60
N THR A 49 -14.32 2.05 -13.01
CA THR A 49 -15.77 2.28 -13.03
C THR A 49 -16.16 3.46 -12.14
N ASP A 50 -17.29 4.10 -12.43
CA ASP A 50 -17.83 5.17 -11.58
C ASP A 50 -18.09 4.69 -10.14
N ASP A 51 -18.39 3.40 -9.95
CA ASP A 51 -18.58 2.79 -8.62
C ASP A 51 -17.26 2.65 -7.86
N GLN A 52 -16.18 2.22 -8.52
CA GLN A 52 -14.83 2.18 -7.90
C GLN A 52 -14.39 3.58 -7.47
N VAL A 53 -14.56 4.58 -8.33
CA VAL A 53 -14.27 6.00 -8.01
C VAL A 53 -15.16 6.49 -6.85
N THR A 54 -16.42 6.07 -6.80
CA THR A 54 -17.33 6.42 -5.70
C THR A 54 -16.88 5.81 -4.38
N ASN A 55 -16.42 4.55 -4.39
CA ASN A 55 -15.88 3.89 -3.21
C ASN A 55 -14.60 4.58 -2.71
N TYR A 56 -13.70 5.01 -3.62
CA TYR A 56 -12.54 5.84 -3.24
C TYR A 56 -12.96 7.17 -2.59
N VAL A 57 -13.99 7.84 -3.11
CA VAL A 57 -14.52 9.07 -2.49
C VAL A 57 -15.16 8.80 -1.12
N ASN A 58 -15.79 7.64 -0.93
CA ASN A 58 -16.43 7.29 0.34
C ASN A 58 -15.43 7.20 1.50
N TYR A 59 -14.17 6.78 1.29
CA TYR A 59 -13.14 6.82 2.36
C TYR A 59 -12.91 8.24 2.89
N PHE A 60 -12.85 9.25 2.01
CA PHE A 60 -12.67 10.64 2.44
C PHE A 60 -13.92 11.19 3.15
N LEU A 61 -15.13 10.75 2.78
CA LEU A 61 -16.36 11.11 3.49
C LEU A 61 -16.42 10.47 4.88
N GLN A 62 -16.02 9.20 5.01
CA GLN A 62 -15.98 8.48 6.29
C GLN A 62 -14.92 9.07 7.23
N ALA A 63 -13.78 9.52 6.72
CA ALA A 63 -12.78 10.24 7.52
C ALA A 63 -13.31 11.60 8.01
N ASP A 64 -14.08 12.33 7.21
CA ASP A 64 -14.75 13.59 7.59
C ASP A 64 -16.04 13.38 8.43
N ALA A 65 -16.38 12.15 8.83
CA ALA A 65 -17.61 11.86 9.57
C ALA A 65 -17.60 12.46 10.99
N THR A 66 -18.73 13.07 11.39
CA THR A 66 -18.86 13.73 12.69
C THR A 66 -19.37 12.75 13.75
N ARG A 67 -18.51 12.44 14.72
CA ARG A 67 -18.83 11.57 15.86
C ARG A 67 -19.41 12.39 17.03
N THR A 68 -20.63 12.06 17.47
CA THR A 68 -21.26 12.66 18.66
C THR A 68 -21.39 11.62 19.76
N GLU A 69 -20.90 11.90 20.97
CA GLU A 69 -21.00 10.98 22.10
C GLU A 69 -22.43 10.91 22.68
N VAL A 70 -22.89 9.68 22.89
CA VAL A 70 -24.18 9.35 23.50
C VAL A 70 -23.93 9.00 24.97
N THR A 71 -24.67 9.65 25.87
CA THR A 71 -24.48 9.52 27.34
C THR A 71 -25.80 9.38 28.11
N ASP A 72 -26.94 9.47 27.43
CA ASP A 72 -28.30 9.53 27.98
C ASP A 72 -29.14 8.26 27.71
N ARG A 73 -28.59 7.29 26.97
CA ARG A 73 -29.22 6.00 26.64
C ARG A 73 -28.19 4.89 26.44
N ALA A 74 -28.69 3.65 26.46
CA ALA A 74 -27.97 2.46 26.03
C ALA A 74 -27.66 2.45 24.52
N ALA A 75 -26.74 1.58 24.13
CA ALA A 75 -26.33 1.34 22.74
C ALA A 75 -27.47 0.70 21.93
N GLN A 76 -27.59 1.08 20.66
CA GLN A 76 -28.55 0.54 19.69
C GLN A 76 -27.88 0.22 18.36
N THR A 77 -28.53 -0.59 17.53
CA THR A 77 -28.11 -0.84 16.14
C THR A 77 -27.95 0.48 15.37
N GLY A 78 -26.80 0.67 14.70
CA GLY A 78 -26.40 1.91 14.04
C GLY A 78 -25.63 2.90 14.91
N ASP A 79 -25.38 2.60 16.19
CA ASP A 79 -24.34 3.30 16.96
C ASP A 79 -22.96 2.73 16.64
N THR A 80 -21.93 3.59 16.66
CA THR A 80 -20.54 3.16 16.83
C THR A 80 -20.23 3.11 18.32
N VAL A 81 -19.92 1.93 18.85
CA VAL A 81 -19.39 1.76 20.20
C VAL A 81 -17.86 1.77 20.19
N ASN A 82 -17.24 2.14 21.30
CA ASN A 82 -15.84 1.85 21.58
C ASN A 82 -15.77 0.78 22.68
N ILE A 83 -15.03 -0.31 22.45
CA ILE A 83 -14.97 -1.47 23.35
C ILE A 83 -13.55 -1.96 23.61
N ASP A 84 -13.34 -2.46 24.83
CA ASP A 84 -12.31 -3.45 25.15
C ASP A 84 -12.98 -4.83 25.18
N TYR A 85 -12.28 -5.89 24.74
CA TYR A 85 -12.80 -7.26 24.84
C TYR A 85 -11.72 -8.30 25.14
N VAL A 86 -12.10 -9.35 25.88
CA VAL A 86 -11.24 -10.50 26.19
C VAL A 86 -12.01 -11.81 25.98
N GLY A 87 -11.74 -12.46 24.84
CA GLY A 87 -12.31 -13.73 24.40
C GLY A 87 -11.59 -14.97 24.94
N LYS A 88 -12.36 -15.98 25.34
CA LYS A 88 -11.89 -17.26 25.87
C LYS A 88 -12.68 -18.43 25.30
N VAL A 89 -12.00 -19.54 25.03
CA VAL A 89 -12.57 -20.85 24.69
C VAL A 89 -12.19 -21.81 25.82
N ASP A 90 -13.17 -22.54 26.38
CA ASP A 90 -12.97 -23.42 27.54
C ASP A 90 -12.25 -22.76 28.74
N GLY A 91 -12.42 -21.44 28.90
CA GLY A 91 -11.76 -20.61 29.92
C GLY A 91 -10.34 -20.15 29.58
N VAL A 92 -9.75 -20.62 28.48
CA VAL A 92 -8.41 -20.27 28.00
C VAL A 92 -8.51 -19.15 26.95
N GLY A 93 -7.68 -18.11 27.07
CA GLY A 93 -7.59 -17.04 26.06
C GLY A 93 -6.90 -17.51 24.78
N PHE A 94 -7.32 -16.98 23.63
CA PHE A 94 -6.78 -17.35 22.30
C PHE A 94 -6.27 -16.15 21.51
N GLN A 95 -5.35 -16.40 20.57
CA GLN A 95 -4.73 -15.38 19.71
C GLN A 95 -5.79 -14.62 18.89
N GLY A 96 -5.70 -13.29 18.86
CA GLY A 96 -6.69 -12.42 18.21
C GLY A 96 -8.02 -12.30 18.97
N GLY A 97 -8.24 -13.08 20.04
CA GLY A 97 -9.46 -13.05 20.83
C GLY A 97 -9.60 -11.85 21.77
N SER A 98 -8.61 -10.95 21.87
CA SER A 98 -8.65 -9.80 22.78
C SER A 98 -8.11 -8.52 22.13
N ALA A 99 -8.73 -7.37 22.41
CA ALA A 99 -8.27 -6.05 21.99
C ALA A 99 -8.76 -4.96 22.97
N GLN A 100 -8.22 -3.75 22.83
CA GLN A 100 -8.63 -2.56 23.59
C GLN A 100 -8.92 -1.39 22.67
N GLY A 101 -9.78 -0.46 23.10
CA GLY A 101 -10.09 0.78 22.39
C GLY A 101 -10.68 0.61 20.99
N THR A 102 -11.29 -0.54 20.67
CA THR A 102 -11.78 -0.88 19.33
C THR A 102 -13.11 -0.17 19.03
N ASP A 103 -13.15 0.61 17.95
CA ASP A 103 -14.40 1.18 17.42
C ASP A 103 -15.16 0.14 16.57
N LEU A 104 -16.47 -0.02 16.82
CA LEU A 104 -17.35 -1.00 16.16
C LEU A 104 -18.74 -0.41 15.90
N GLU A 105 -19.21 -0.43 14.65
CA GLU A 105 -20.60 -0.11 14.30
C GLU A 105 -21.52 -1.32 14.51
N LEU A 106 -22.54 -1.18 15.37
CA LEU A 106 -23.45 -2.25 15.74
C LEU A 106 -24.46 -2.54 14.63
N GLY A 107 -24.41 -3.73 14.04
CA GLY A 107 -25.20 -4.13 12.87
C GLY A 107 -24.45 -3.98 11.54
N SER A 108 -23.14 -3.73 11.58
CA SER A 108 -22.27 -3.74 10.40
C SER A 108 -21.96 -5.17 9.91
N GLY A 109 -22.02 -6.17 10.80
CA GLY A 109 -21.63 -7.55 10.49
C GLY A 109 -20.12 -7.72 10.32
N SER A 110 -19.34 -6.84 10.96
CA SER A 110 -17.87 -6.88 10.95
C SER A 110 -17.30 -7.91 11.93
N PHE A 111 -18.06 -8.24 12.97
CA PHE A 111 -17.71 -9.24 13.99
C PHE A 111 -18.49 -10.55 13.78
N ILE A 112 -18.31 -11.52 14.69
CA ILE A 112 -18.93 -12.85 14.62
C ILE A 112 -20.45 -12.73 14.62
N GLY A 113 -21.08 -13.01 13.47
CA GLY A 113 -22.54 -13.07 13.33
C GLY A 113 -23.18 -14.26 14.05
N ALA A 114 -24.50 -14.26 14.17
CA ALA A 114 -25.24 -15.35 14.82
C ALA A 114 -25.01 -16.71 14.13
N ASN A 115 -24.77 -17.75 14.93
CA ASN A 115 -24.51 -19.11 14.45
C ASN A 115 -25.03 -20.15 15.46
N GLY A 116 -25.61 -21.24 14.96
CA GLY A 116 -26.25 -22.26 15.81
C GLY A 116 -27.33 -21.65 16.70
N ASP A 117 -27.25 -21.93 18.00
CA ASP A 117 -28.14 -21.36 19.04
C ASP A 117 -27.63 -20.00 19.60
N TYR A 118 -26.52 -19.46 19.07
CA TYR A 118 -25.86 -18.26 19.61
C TYR A 118 -26.14 -17.01 18.78
N GLN A 119 -26.41 -15.90 19.47
CA GLN A 119 -26.59 -14.58 18.86
C GLN A 119 -25.26 -14.02 18.33
N GLY A 120 -25.33 -12.99 17.48
CA GLY A 120 -24.14 -12.28 17.03
C GLY A 120 -23.43 -11.54 18.16
N PHE A 121 -22.17 -11.20 17.92
CA PHE A 121 -21.34 -10.40 18.82
C PHE A 121 -21.91 -8.98 18.97
N GLU A 122 -22.27 -8.36 17.85
CA GLU A 122 -22.85 -7.00 17.80
C GLU A 122 -24.25 -6.95 18.42
N ASP A 123 -25.08 -7.97 18.19
CA ASP A 123 -26.44 -8.07 18.74
C ASP A 123 -26.44 -8.04 20.28
N GLN A 124 -25.47 -8.71 20.90
CA GLN A 124 -25.36 -8.83 22.36
C GLN A 124 -24.80 -7.57 23.05
N ILE A 125 -24.34 -6.56 22.30
CA ILE A 125 -23.94 -5.25 22.85
C ILE A 125 -25.14 -4.27 22.88
N VAL A 126 -26.17 -4.50 22.06
CA VAL A 126 -27.38 -3.67 22.03
C VAL A 126 -28.12 -3.75 23.37
N GLY A 127 -28.42 -2.59 23.96
CA GLY A 127 -29.06 -2.48 25.27
C GLY A 127 -28.11 -2.24 26.45
N HIS A 128 -26.79 -2.32 26.26
CA HIS A 128 -25.79 -1.99 27.28
C HIS A 128 -25.44 -0.49 27.33
N ASN A 129 -25.02 0.00 28.49
CA ASN A 129 -24.68 1.41 28.73
C ASN A 129 -23.17 1.66 28.78
N LYS A 130 -22.75 2.91 28.49
CA LYS A 130 -21.36 3.35 28.64
C LYS A 130 -20.85 3.10 30.07
N GLY A 131 -19.70 2.45 30.17
CA GLY A 131 -19.05 2.08 31.43
C GLY A 131 -19.46 0.71 31.99
N GLU A 132 -20.37 -0.02 31.34
CA GLU A 132 -20.70 -1.40 31.73
C GLU A 132 -19.63 -2.40 31.28
N GLN A 133 -19.48 -3.46 32.06
CA GLN A 133 -18.71 -4.66 31.74
C GLN A 133 -19.63 -5.87 31.83
N PHE A 134 -19.63 -6.72 30.80
CA PHE A 134 -20.55 -7.84 30.64
C PHE A 134 -19.93 -8.96 29.80
N ASP A 135 -20.37 -10.20 30.01
CA ASP A 135 -19.95 -11.35 29.20
C ASP A 135 -20.97 -11.64 28.10
N ILE A 136 -20.51 -11.78 26.86
CA ILE A 136 -21.31 -12.26 25.71
C ILE A 136 -20.81 -13.64 25.27
N THR A 137 -21.68 -14.46 24.65
CA THR A 137 -21.30 -15.79 24.17
C THR A 137 -21.64 -15.95 22.70
N VAL A 138 -20.67 -16.37 21.90
CA VAL A 138 -20.79 -16.53 20.44
C VAL A 138 -20.24 -17.88 19.99
N GLN A 139 -20.69 -18.36 18.84
CA GLN A 139 -20.11 -19.54 18.18
C GLN A 139 -19.47 -19.12 16.86
N PHE A 140 -18.19 -19.44 16.66
CA PHE A 140 -17.53 -19.24 15.38
C PHE A 140 -18.20 -20.09 14.28
N PRO A 141 -18.33 -19.59 13.04
CA PRO A 141 -18.86 -20.40 11.94
C PRO A 141 -17.93 -21.58 11.62
N ASP A 142 -18.49 -22.67 11.08
CA ASP A 142 -17.71 -23.84 10.63
C ASP A 142 -16.72 -23.49 9.51
N THR A 143 -16.95 -22.37 8.81
CA THR A 143 -16.10 -21.83 7.74
C THR A 143 -15.17 -20.71 8.22
N TYR A 144 -14.88 -20.61 9.53
CA TYR A 144 -13.99 -19.57 10.05
C TYR A 144 -12.54 -19.80 9.60
N MET A 145 -11.85 -18.72 9.20
CA MET A 145 -10.51 -18.80 8.59
C MET A 145 -9.46 -19.42 9.50
N ASN A 146 -9.57 -19.21 10.83
CA ASN A 146 -8.81 -19.98 11.81
C ASN A 146 -9.54 -21.30 12.08
N THR A 147 -9.03 -22.39 11.52
CA THR A 147 -9.57 -23.74 11.66
C THR A 147 -9.52 -24.29 13.09
N GLU A 148 -8.68 -23.73 13.97
CA GLU A 148 -8.70 -24.07 15.40
C GLU A 148 -9.87 -23.41 16.15
N MET A 149 -10.50 -22.37 15.60
CA MET A 149 -11.64 -21.68 16.20
C MET A 149 -12.97 -22.06 15.53
N ALA A 150 -12.95 -22.54 14.27
CA ALA A 150 -14.13 -22.93 13.52
C ALA A 150 -15.09 -23.85 14.32
N GLY A 151 -16.38 -23.51 14.32
CA GLY A 151 -17.43 -24.23 15.06
C GLY A 151 -17.38 -24.12 16.59
N LYS A 152 -16.33 -23.55 17.20
CA LYS A 152 -16.19 -23.46 18.67
C LYS A 152 -17.04 -22.35 19.28
N VAL A 153 -17.43 -22.56 20.53
CA VAL A 153 -18.11 -21.56 21.37
C VAL A 153 -17.06 -20.79 22.18
N ALA A 154 -17.18 -19.46 22.21
CA ALA A 154 -16.32 -18.57 22.97
C ALA A 154 -17.14 -17.59 23.82
N VAL A 155 -16.62 -17.29 25.02
CA VAL A 155 -17.14 -16.24 25.90
C VAL A 155 -16.21 -15.03 25.79
N PHE A 156 -16.76 -13.85 25.54
CA PHE A 156 -16.02 -12.60 25.51
C PHE A 156 -16.49 -11.69 26.64
N THR A 157 -15.57 -11.31 27.53
CA THR A 157 -15.81 -10.23 28.49
C THR A 157 -15.61 -8.89 27.77
N ILE A 158 -16.69 -8.13 27.59
CA ILE A 158 -16.72 -6.82 26.94
C ILE A 158 -16.70 -5.72 28.00
N THR A 159 -16.00 -4.61 27.73
CA THR A 159 -16.13 -3.35 28.48
C THR A 159 -16.49 -2.23 27.51
N LEU A 160 -17.63 -1.57 27.73
CA LEU A 160 -18.20 -0.58 26.81
C LEU A 160 -17.71 0.84 27.14
N ASN A 161 -16.56 1.21 26.58
CA ASN A 161 -15.87 2.48 26.85
C ASN A 161 -16.69 3.72 26.44
N GLY A 162 -17.47 3.62 25.35
CA GLY A 162 -18.30 4.72 24.86
C GLY A 162 -19.30 4.31 23.78
N ILE A 163 -20.33 5.14 23.59
CA ILE A 163 -21.41 4.96 22.61
C ILE A 163 -21.50 6.25 21.80
N TYR A 164 -21.62 6.17 20.47
CA TYR A 164 -21.56 7.35 19.61
C TYR A 164 -22.47 7.21 18.39
N THR A 165 -23.09 8.31 17.98
CA THR A 165 -23.69 8.42 16.63
C THR A 165 -22.67 9.05 15.69
N VAL A 166 -22.62 8.55 14.44
CA VAL A 166 -21.71 9.03 13.39
C VAL A 166 -22.53 9.58 12.23
N ASP A 167 -22.38 10.86 11.92
CA ASP A 167 -22.98 11.50 10.74
C ASP A 167 -21.93 11.63 9.62
N VAL A 168 -22.10 10.83 8.57
CA VAL A 168 -21.20 10.82 7.41
C VAL A 168 -21.64 11.92 6.42
N PRO A 169 -20.78 12.92 6.11
CA PRO A 169 -21.15 14.02 5.24
C PRO A 169 -21.48 13.54 3.82
N LYS A 170 -22.46 14.21 3.21
CA LYS A 170 -22.88 13.92 1.83
C LYS A 170 -21.95 14.60 0.83
N LEU A 171 -21.48 13.82 -0.15
CA LEU A 171 -20.73 14.30 -1.30
C LEU A 171 -21.51 15.39 -2.04
N THR A 172 -21.02 16.63 -1.94
CA THR A 172 -21.68 17.84 -2.46
C THR A 172 -20.64 18.83 -2.97
N ASP A 173 -21.04 19.73 -3.86
CA ASP A 173 -20.18 20.82 -4.37
C ASP A 173 -19.67 21.76 -3.26
N LYS A 174 -20.30 21.76 -2.07
CA LYS A 174 -19.77 22.43 -0.88
C LYS A 174 -18.57 21.65 -0.32
N TRP A 175 -18.78 20.38 0.03
CA TRP A 175 -17.73 19.51 0.59
C TRP A 175 -16.52 19.41 -0.35
N VAL A 176 -16.74 19.37 -1.67
CA VAL A 176 -15.65 19.39 -2.67
C VAL A 176 -14.79 20.65 -2.58
N LYS A 177 -15.38 21.84 -2.44
CA LYS A 177 -14.60 23.10 -2.36
C LYS A 177 -13.75 23.18 -1.08
N GLU A 178 -14.20 22.48 -0.05
CA GLU A 178 -13.56 22.39 1.27
C GLU A 178 -12.45 21.31 1.29
N ASN A 179 -12.54 20.25 0.48
CA ASN A 179 -11.60 19.11 0.47
C ASN A 179 -10.86 18.82 -0.86
N SER A 180 -10.99 19.67 -1.88
CA SER A 180 -10.16 19.65 -3.10
C SER A 180 -9.44 20.99 -3.35
N VAL A 181 -8.30 20.91 -4.01
CA VAL A 181 -7.51 22.07 -4.48
C VAL A 181 -8.01 22.57 -5.83
N GLU A 182 -8.36 21.66 -6.76
CA GLU A 182 -8.66 21.98 -8.16
C GLU A 182 -10.16 21.88 -8.51
N ALA A 183 -10.90 20.94 -7.93
CA ALA A 183 -12.32 20.72 -8.23
C ALA A 183 -13.25 21.69 -7.47
N THR A 184 -14.37 22.04 -8.12
CA THR A 184 -15.43 22.87 -7.53
C THR A 184 -16.79 22.18 -7.51
N THR A 185 -16.91 21.01 -8.15
CA THR A 185 -18.15 20.22 -8.24
C THR A 185 -17.89 18.74 -8.02
N VAL A 186 -18.91 17.98 -7.62
CA VAL A 186 -18.83 16.52 -7.45
C VAL A 186 -18.34 15.82 -8.72
N LYS A 187 -18.70 16.32 -9.90
CA LYS A 187 -18.24 15.75 -11.19
C LYS A 187 -16.75 15.99 -11.43
N GLU A 188 -16.25 17.18 -11.14
CA GLU A 188 -14.83 17.51 -11.23
C GLU A 188 -14.02 16.68 -10.24
N TYR A 189 -14.50 16.53 -9.00
CA TYR A 189 -13.79 15.77 -7.97
C TYR A 189 -13.73 14.27 -8.26
N LYS A 190 -14.81 13.65 -8.76
CA LYS A 190 -14.74 12.26 -9.23
C LYS A 190 -13.74 12.08 -10.37
N LYS A 191 -13.63 13.07 -11.28
CA LYS A 191 -12.61 13.05 -12.33
C LYS A 191 -11.19 13.21 -11.78
N GLU A 192 -10.98 14.13 -10.84
CA GLU A 192 -9.70 14.35 -10.14
C GLU A 192 -9.22 13.07 -9.43
N ILE A 193 -10.08 12.41 -8.66
CA ILE A 193 -9.78 11.15 -7.99
C ILE A 193 -9.51 10.01 -9.00
N LYS A 194 -10.31 9.92 -10.08
CA LYS A 194 -10.07 8.95 -11.15
C LYS A 194 -8.69 9.14 -11.80
N GLU A 195 -8.37 10.37 -12.21
CA GLU A 195 -7.07 10.70 -12.81
C GLU A 195 -5.91 10.48 -11.82
N LYS A 196 -6.10 10.73 -10.52
CA LYS A 196 -5.08 10.49 -9.48
C LYS A 196 -4.73 9.00 -9.35
N ILE A 197 -5.73 8.12 -9.41
CA ILE A 197 -5.52 6.66 -9.30
C ILE A 197 -4.97 6.10 -10.63
N GLU A 198 -5.55 6.46 -11.77
CA GLU A 198 -5.11 5.99 -13.10
C GLU A 198 -3.64 6.37 -13.39
N ASN A 199 -3.18 7.52 -12.90
CA ASN A 199 -1.80 7.97 -13.07
C ASN A 199 -0.83 7.52 -11.96
N GLN A 200 -1.26 6.73 -10.96
CA GLN A 200 -0.41 6.36 -9.82
C GLN A 200 0.90 5.68 -10.26
N GLN A 201 0.83 4.67 -11.14
CA GLN A 201 2.03 3.99 -11.64
C GLN A 201 2.88 4.90 -12.54
N MET A 202 2.25 5.74 -13.37
CA MET A 202 2.94 6.73 -14.19
C MET A 202 3.73 7.72 -13.34
N TYR A 203 3.16 8.17 -12.21
CA TYR A 203 3.83 9.06 -11.27
C TYR A 203 5.04 8.39 -10.60
N GLN A 204 4.93 7.12 -10.19
CA GLN A 204 6.08 6.37 -9.66
C GLN A 204 7.18 6.18 -10.71
N ASN A 205 6.82 5.82 -11.96
CA ASN A 205 7.77 5.70 -13.07
C ASN A 205 8.53 7.02 -13.32
N LEU A 206 7.83 8.17 -13.28
CA LEU A 206 8.43 9.50 -13.47
C LEU A 206 9.34 9.92 -12.31
N LEU A 207 8.98 9.56 -11.06
CA LEU A 207 9.81 9.84 -9.89
C LEU A 207 11.07 8.96 -9.84
N ASN A 208 10.99 7.72 -10.31
CA ASN A 208 12.15 6.83 -10.47
C ASN A 208 13.06 7.33 -11.61
N ALA A 209 12.50 7.62 -12.79
CA ALA A 209 13.27 8.16 -13.91
C ALA A 209 13.93 9.52 -13.60
N LEU A 210 13.39 10.30 -12.64
CA LEU A 210 14.06 11.50 -12.12
C LEU A 210 15.29 11.16 -11.27
N VAL A 211 15.26 10.06 -10.49
CA VAL A 211 16.39 9.59 -9.67
C VAL A 211 17.56 9.12 -10.54
N ASP A 212 17.29 8.43 -11.63
CA ASP A 212 18.32 7.95 -12.57
C ASP A 212 19.10 9.11 -13.24
N GLN A 213 18.54 10.32 -13.23
CA GLN A 213 19.17 11.54 -13.73
C GLN A 213 20.00 12.29 -12.66
N ILE A 214 20.12 11.77 -11.43
CA ILE A 214 20.87 12.42 -10.34
C ILE A 214 22.37 12.14 -10.44
N GLU A 215 23.16 13.21 -10.44
CA GLU A 215 24.58 13.19 -10.11
C GLU A 215 24.78 13.70 -8.67
N VAL A 216 25.39 12.86 -7.82
CA VAL A 216 25.69 13.20 -6.43
C VAL A 216 27.07 13.88 -6.36
N LYS A 217 27.10 15.11 -5.84
CA LYS A 217 28.32 15.96 -5.73
C LYS A 217 29.04 15.84 -4.39
N LYS A 218 28.30 15.44 -3.35
CA LYS A 218 28.73 15.32 -1.95
C LYS A 218 28.06 14.07 -1.37
N ASP A 219 28.67 13.46 -0.36
CA ASP A 219 28.01 12.42 0.46
C ASP A 219 26.56 12.83 0.80
N LEU A 220 25.63 11.88 0.66
CA LEU A 220 24.24 12.08 1.09
C LEU A 220 24.20 12.39 2.61
N PRO A 221 23.20 13.14 3.11
CA PRO A 221 23.03 13.38 4.53
C PRO A 221 22.89 12.06 5.31
N LYS A 222 23.97 11.65 6.00
CA LYS A 222 24.10 10.30 6.58
C LYS A 222 23.04 10.03 7.64
N ASP A 223 22.60 11.06 8.36
CA ASP A 223 21.55 10.97 9.36
C ASP A 223 20.17 10.68 8.71
N LYS A 224 19.79 11.39 7.63
CA LYS A 224 18.57 11.05 6.86
C LYS A 224 18.64 9.65 6.25
N VAL A 225 19.80 9.23 5.72
CA VAL A 225 19.96 7.86 5.18
C VAL A 225 19.82 6.80 6.29
N LYS A 226 20.36 7.07 7.48
CA LYS A 226 20.20 6.19 8.65
C LYS A 226 18.74 6.12 9.10
N GLU A 227 18.07 7.26 9.25
CA GLU A 227 16.66 7.37 9.62
C GLU A 227 15.75 6.59 8.66
N GLN A 228 15.91 6.79 7.34
CA GLN A 228 15.14 6.07 6.33
C GLN A 228 15.43 4.56 6.36
N LYS A 229 16.67 4.14 6.65
CA LYS A 229 17.02 2.71 6.79
C LYS A 229 16.39 2.09 8.04
N GLU A 230 16.41 2.80 9.17
CA GLU A 230 15.78 2.34 10.41
C GLU A 230 14.26 2.29 10.26
N ALA A 231 13.63 3.28 9.61
CA ALA A 231 12.21 3.21 9.27
C ALA A 231 11.84 1.99 8.41
N ILE A 232 12.67 1.64 7.41
CA ILE A 232 12.49 0.42 6.60
C ILE A 232 12.62 -0.84 7.46
N ILE A 233 13.63 -0.93 8.32
CA ILE A 233 13.83 -2.10 9.19
C ILE A 233 12.66 -2.26 10.16
N ASN A 234 12.31 -1.20 10.91
CA ASN A 234 11.22 -1.20 11.88
C ASN A 234 9.88 -1.60 11.24
N GLN A 235 9.59 -1.17 10.01
CA GLN A 235 8.37 -1.56 9.30
C GLN A 235 8.31 -3.08 9.00
N TYR A 236 9.45 -3.70 8.70
CA TYR A 236 9.52 -5.16 8.50
C TYR A 236 9.53 -5.91 9.84
N GLU A 237 10.11 -5.35 10.90
CA GLU A 237 10.04 -5.89 12.26
C GLU A 237 8.58 -5.92 12.75
N SER A 238 7.85 -4.80 12.69
CA SER A 238 6.42 -4.78 13.04
C SER A 238 5.54 -5.68 12.16
N THR A 239 5.99 -5.98 10.93
CA THR A 239 5.30 -6.95 10.07
C THR A 239 5.59 -8.38 10.52
N ALA A 240 6.84 -8.70 10.89
CA ALA A 240 7.21 -10.00 11.44
C ALA A 240 6.54 -10.26 12.80
N GLU A 241 6.49 -9.26 13.69
CA GLU A 241 5.74 -9.28 14.96
C GLU A 241 4.25 -9.57 14.76
N TYR A 242 3.62 -8.97 13.75
CA TYR A 242 2.21 -9.25 13.39
C TYR A 242 1.99 -10.72 12.97
N TYR A 243 2.95 -11.32 12.25
CA TYR A 243 2.97 -12.75 11.95
C TYR A 243 3.51 -13.64 13.08
N GLN A 244 3.90 -13.04 14.22
CA GLN A 244 4.52 -13.71 15.38
C GLN A 244 5.81 -14.46 15.05
N MET A 245 6.65 -13.85 14.20
CA MET A 245 7.95 -14.36 13.76
C MET A 245 9.08 -13.39 14.12
N GLU A 246 10.27 -13.91 14.33
CA GLU A 246 11.50 -13.10 14.33
C GLU A 246 11.76 -12.55 12.91
N LEU A 247 12.36 -11.35 12.81
CA LEU A 247 12.63 -10.69 11.52
C LEU A 247 13.39 -11.60 10.55
N GLY A 248 14.46 -12.27 11.01
CA GLY A 248 15.27 -13.16 10.18
C GLY A 248 14.50 -14.35 9.61
N ASP A 249 13.56 -14.92 10.36
CA ASP A 249 12.72 -16.03 9.90
C ASP A 249 11.67 -15.53 8.89
N TYR A 250 11.05 -14.37 9.14
CA TYR A 250 10.12 -13.74 8.20
C TYR A 250 10.80 -13.43 6.86
N LEU A 251 11.98 -12.82 6.88
CA LEU A 251 12.77 -12.50 5.68
C LEU A 251 13.19 -13.77 4.92
N THR A 252 13.58 -14.82 5.63
CA THR A 252 13.96 -16.10 5.03
C THR A 252 12.76 -16.78 4.37
N GLN A 253 11.62 -16.84 5.07
CA GLN A 253 10.42 -17.57 4.62
C GLN A 253 9.65 -16.84 3.50
N TYR A 254 9.49 -15.51 3.59
CA TYR A 254 8.66 -14.73 2.66
C TYR A 254 9.44 -13.94 1.63
N MET A 255 10.73 -13.65 1.85
CA MET A 255 11.56 -12.90 0.90
C MET A 255 12.78 -13.65 0.37
N GLY A 256 13.07 -14.86 0.88
CA GLY A 256 14.18 -15.70 0.43
C GLY A 256 15.57 -15.11 0.64
N MET A 257 15.73 -14.19 1.61
CA MET A 257 17.00 -13.51 1.89
C MET A 257 17.34 -13.48 3.38
N THR A 258 18.64 -13.40 3.70
CA THR A 258 19.09 -13.24 5.09
C THR A 258 18.89 -11.81 5.58
N GLU A 259 18.92 -11.63 6.91
CA GLU A 259 18.83 -10.32 7.55
C GLU A 259 19.95 -9.36 7.13
N ASP A 260 21.17 -9.86 6.89
CA ASP A 260 22.27 -9.05 6.36
C ASP A 260 22.03 -8.59 4.91
N GLN A 261 21.55 -9.49 4.04
CA GLN A 261 21.16 -9.15 2.66
C GLN A 261 20.02 -8.12 2.65
N PHE A 262 19.06 -8.26 3.56
CA PHE A 262 18.00 -7.27 3.77
C PHE A 262 18.56 -5.93 4.26
N LYS A 263 19.52 -5.91 5.18
CA LYS A 263 20.18 -4.69 5.68
C LYS A 263 21.03 -3.97 4.61
N GLU A 264 21.60 -4.70 3.65
CA GLU A 264 22.26 -4.11 2.46
C GLU A 264 21.24 -3.58 1.45
N LYS A 265 20.12 -4.29 1.23
CA LYS A 265 19.02 -3.83 0.38
C LYS A 265 18.35 -2.58 0.96
N ALA A 266 18.09 -2.56 2.26
CA ALA A 266 17.52 -1.42 2.99
C ALA A 266 18.45 -0.19 2.97
N GLN A 267 19.78 -0.39 3.01
CA GLN A 267 20.75 0.70 2.77
C GLN A 267 20.53 1.32 1.39
N THR A 268 20.48 0.48 0.35
CA THR A 268 20.34 0.92 -1.04
C THR A 268 19.01 1.64 -1.28
N VAL A 269 17.91 1.11 -0.71
CA VAL A 269 16.59 1.75 -0.78
C VAL A 269 16.58 3.08 -0.02
N ALA A 270 17.10 3.14 1.21
CA ALA A 270 17.16 4.38 2.01
C ALA A 270 17.95 5.50 1.30
N GLU A 271 19.09 5.18 0.69
CA GLU A 271 19.84 6.14 -0.11
C GLU A 271 19.07 6.62 -1.35
N ASN A 272 18.36 5.72 -2.03
CA ASN A 272 17.50 6.09 -3.17
C ASN A 272 16.30 6.92 -2.75
N THR A 273 15.70 6.67 -1.58
CA THR A 273 14.66 7.52 -0.99
C THR A 273 15.21 8.93 -0.73
N VAL A 274 16.38 9.07 -0.09
CA VAL A 274 17.00 10.38 0.15
C VAL A 274 17.37 11.08 -1.16
N ARG A 275 17.88 10.35 -2.18
CA ARG A 275 18.10 10.88 -3.53
C ARG A 275 16.79 11.41 -4.16
N ASN A 276 15.70 10.64 -4.07
CA ASN A 276 14.39 11.06 -4.57
C ASN A 276 13.87 12.31 -3.86
N GLN A 277 13.93 12.34 -2.52
CA GLN A 277 13.54 13.48 -1.70
C GLN A 277 14.25 14.75 -2.18
N MET A 278 15.59 14.74 -2.18
CA MET A 278 16.41 15.89 -2.57
C MET A 278 16.18 16.35 -4.02
N ALA A 279 15.83 15.43 -4.95
CA ALA A 279 15.52 15.77 -6.33
C ALA A 279 14.11 16.34 -6.51
N VAL A 280 13.13 15.88 -5.72
CA VAL A 280 11.77 16.43 -5.67
C VAL A 280 11.79 17.82 -5.03
N GLU A 281 12.45 17.98 -3.87
CA GLU A 281 12.70 19.28 -3.22
C GLU A 281 13.29 20.29 -4.24
N LEU A 282 14.38 19.90 -4.91
CA LEU A 282 15.07 20.73 -5.90
C LEU A 282 14.21 21.03 -7.15
N LEU A 283 13.41 20.07 -7.61
CA LEU A 283 12.50 20.29 -8.74
C LEU A 283 11.40 21.28 -8.35
N CYS A 284 10.81 21.14 -7.17
CA CYS A 284 9.79 22.05 -6.66
C CYS A 284 10.33 23.46 -6.47
N GLU A 285 11.44 23.63 -5.74
CA GLU A 285 12.09 24.92 -5.47
C GLU A 285 12.45 25.67 -6.76
N LYS A 286 13.01 24.97 -7.76
CA LYS A 286 13.34 25.61 -9.05
C LYS A 286 12.14 25.74 -10.00
N LYS A 287 10.91 25.41 -9.57
CA LYS A 287 9.68 25.52 -10.38
C LYS A 287 8.52 26.24 -9.69
N ASN A 288 8.64 26.58 -8.40
CA ASN A 288 7.56 27.15 -7.59
C ASN A 288 6.38 26.15 -7.47
N LEU A 289 6.68 24.91 -7.07
CA LEU A 289 5.69 23.82 -6.89
C LEU A 289 5.54 23.38 -5.43
N GLU A 290 6.14 24.09 -4.49
CA GLU A 290 5.98 23.93 -3.05
C GLU A 290 4.48 23.93 -2.66
N PRO A 291 4.05 23.20 -1.61
CA PRO A 291 2.66 23.23 -1.16
C PRO A 291 2.29 24.61 -0.61
N THR A 292 1.18 25.18 -1.08
CA THR A 292 0.49 26.27 -0.37
C THR A 292 -0.22 25.73 0.88
N ASP A 293 -0.53 26.60 1.85
CA ASP A 293 -1.24 26.19 3.09
C ASP A 293 -2.53 25.39 2.80
N LYS A 294 -3.28 25.74 1.74
CA LYS A 294 -4.49 25.01 1.34
C LYS A 294 -4.18 23.62 0.80
N GLU A 295 -3.11 23.48 -0.01
CA GLU A 295 -2.65 22.18 -0.50
C GLU A 295 -2.12 21.32 0.63
N TYR A 296 -1.41 21.92 1.61
CA TYR A 296 -0.92 21.22 2.78
C TYR A 296 -2.06 20.66 3.64
N GLU A 297 -3.03 21.48 4.06
CA GLU A 297 -4.12 21.01 4.92
C GLU A 297 -5.06 20.02 4.21
N ILE A 298 -5.26 20.14 2.89
CA ILE A 298 -6.02 19.15 2.10
C ILE A 298 -5.22 17.86 1.89
N GLY A 299 -3.93 17.94 1.58
CA GLY A 299 -3.06 16.77 1.46
C GLY A 299 -2.95 16.00 2.77
N LEU A 300 -2.78 16.72 3.89
CA LEU A 300 -2.83 16.18 5.25
C LEU A 300 -4.12 15.39 5.53
N LYS A 301 -5.29 15.98 5.23
CA LYS A 301 -6.60 15.30 5.29
C LYS A 301 -6.64 14.03 4.44
N GLN A 302 -6.18 14.10 3.18
CA GLN A 302 -6.22 12.98 2.25
C GLN A 302 -5.29 11.83 2.70
N TYR A 303 -4.06 12.11 3.12
CA TYR A 303 -3.13 11.07 3.58
C TYR A 303 -3.53 10.48 4.95
N ALA A 304 -4.10 11.29 5.85
CA ALA A 304 -4.70 10.78 7.08
C ALA A 304 -5.84 9.79 6.78
N ALA A 305 -6.80 10.17 5.93
CA ALA A 305 -7.92 9.31 5.52
C ALA A 305 -7.45 8.01 4.84
N LEU A 306 -6.45 8.08 3.96
CA LEU A 306 -5.85 6.90 3.31
C LEU A 306 -5.10 5.99 4.30
N ALA A 307 -4.61 6.52 5.42
CA ALA A 307 -4.01 5.77 6.52
C ALA A 307 -5.04 5.30 7.57
N GLY A 308 -6.34 5.47 7.32
CA GLY A 308 -7.42 5.08 8.24
C GLY A 308 -7.72 6.07 9.38
N TYR A 309 -7.09 7.25 9.37
CA TYR A 309 -7.30 8.29 10.37
C TYR A 309 -8.51 9.18 10.02
N ARG A 310 -9.38 9.43 11.00
CA ARG A 310 -10.48 10.39 10.89
C ARG A 310 -10.00 11.84 11.03
N THR A 311 -10.86 12.79 10.65
CA THR A 311 -10.60 14.24 10.72
C THR A 311 -10.46 14.76 12.17
N ASP A 312 -11.04 14.10 13.17
CA ASP A 312 -10.76 14.38 14.59
C ASP A 312 -9.38 13.89 15.06
N GLN A 313 -8.73 12.99 14.31
CA GLN A 313 -7.43 12.39 14.61
C GLN A 313 -6.26 12.98 13.79
N ILE A 314 -6.49 14.00 12.96
CA ILE A 314 -5.46 14.62 12.11
C ILE A 314 -4.25 15.11 12.91
N ALA A 315 -4.44 15.57 14.15
CA ALA A 315 -3.35 15.99 15.02
C ALA A 315 -2.40 14.83 15.36
N GLU A 316 -2.93 13.66 15.71
CA GLU A 316 -2.16 12.43 15.99
C GLU A 316 -1.41 11.97 14.73
N TYR A 317 -2.09 11.95 13.56
CA TYR A 317 -1.46 11.62 12.29
C TYR A 317 -0.28 12.56 11.96
N LYS A 318 -0.47 13.87 12.15
CA LYS A 318 0.54 14.91 11.90
C LYS A 318 1.73 14.82 12.85
N GLU A 319 1.51 14.49 14.12
CA GLU A 319 2.55 14.25 15.12
C GLU A 319 3.36 12.99 14.79
N LYS A 320 2.67 11.88 14.49
CA LYS A 320 3.27 10.56 14.19
C LYS A 320 4.08 10.53 12.90
N ASN A 321 3.64 11.22 11.85
CA ASN A 321 4.30 11.20 10.54
C ASN A 321 5.27 12.37 10.32
N GLY A 322 5.10 13.48 11.04
CA GLY A 322 5.91 14.69 10.91
C GLY A 322 5.56 15.55 9.70
N LYS A 323 5.59 16.88 9.88
CA LYS A 323 5.19 17.85 8.84
C LYS A 323 6.02 17.73 7.55
N GLU A 324 7.33 17.51 7.66
CA GLU A 324 8.25 17.42 6.52
C GLU A 324 7.92 16.24 5.60
N ASN A 325 7.62 15.06 6.14
CA ASN A 325 7.24 13.88 5.35
C ASN A 325 5.91 14.09 4.62
N ILE A 326 4.94 14.73 5.27
CA ILE A 326 3.63 15.05 4.67
C ILE A 326 3.81 16.07 3.53
N GLU A 327 4.60 17.13 3.73
CA GLU A 327 4.94 18.08 2.66
C GLU A 327 5.69 17.41 1.51
N GLN A 328 6.60 16.48 1.82
CA GLN A 328 7.35 15.71 0.83
C GLN A 328 6.44 14.82 -0.03
N SER A 329 5.41 14.19 0.54
CA SER A 329 4.43 13.40 -0.22
C SER A 329 3.61 14.29 -1.19
N ILE A 330 3.19 15.48 -0.73
CA ILE A 330 2.49 16.45 -1.60
C ILE A 330 3.43 16.95 -2.71
N MET A 331 4.70 17.21 -2.39
CA MET A 331 5.71 17.61 -3.38
C MET A 331 5.99 16.50 -4.40
N GLN A 332 6.01 15.22 -4.01
CA GLN A 332 6.13 14.10 -4.95
C GLN A 332 4.98 14.06 -5.96
N GLU A 333 3.73 14.24 -5.51
CA GLU A 333 2.56 14.30 -6.39
C GLU A 333 2.60 15.52 -7.33
N LYS A 334 2.92 16.71 -6.80
CA LYS A 334 3.05 17.95 -7.60
C LYS A 334 4.21 17.86 -8.60
N ALA A 335 5.33 17.25 -8.22
CA ALA A 335 6.49 16.98 -9.08
C ALA A 335 6.12 16.01 -10.21
N ALA A 336 5.50 14.86 -9.90
CA ALA A 336 5.09 13.89 -10.91
C ALA A 336 4.07 14.47 -11.92
N LYS A 337 3.04 15.17 -11.42
CA LYS A 337 2.04 15.91 -12.23
C LYS A 337 2.66 17.07 -13.04
N TYR A 338 3.85 17.55 -12.67
CA TYR A 338 4.63 18.49 -13.48
C TYR A 338 5.46 17.75 -14.56
N LEU A 339 6.20 16.70 -14.20
CA LEU A 339 7.06 15.93 -15.10
C LEU A 339 6.26 15.32 -16.26
N GLN A 340 5.09 14.75 -15.95
CA GLN A 340 4.18 14.11 -16.92
C GLN A 340 3.86 15.00 -18.13
N LYS A 341 3.77 16.32 -17.93
CA LYS A 341 3.49 17.30 -19.00
C LYS A 341 4.61 17.41 -20.05
N SER A 342 5.72 16.71 -19.84
CA SER A 342 6.89 16.71 -20.73
C SER A 342 7.61 15.36 -20.81
N CYS A 343 6.99 14.26 -20.37
CA CYS A 343 7.58 12.92 -20.48
C CYS A 343 7.41 12.32 -21.89
N VAL A 344 8.17 11.27 -22.17
CA VAL A 344 8.04 10.44 -23.38
C VAL A 344 7.64 9.04 -22.90
N GLN A 345 6.50 8.53 -23.37
CA GLN A 345 6.06 7.17 -23.05
C GLN A 345 6.57 6.20 -24.12
N VAL A 346 7.44 5.28 -23.72
CA VAL A 346 8.03 4.25 -24.59
C VAL A 346 7.35 2.90 -24.37
N GLU A 347 7.22 2.10 -25.43
CA GLU A 347 6.81 0.70 -25.30
C GLU A 347 7.86 -0.05 -24.45
N GLN A 348 7.42 -0.95 -23.56
CA GLN A 348 8.37 -1.82 -22.86
C GLN A 348 8.87 -2.89 -23.82
N GLU A 349 10.18 -2.99 -24.01
CA GLU A 349 10.77 -4.20 -24.57
C GLU A 349 10.75 -5.30 -23.51
N ASP A 350 10.19 -6.47 -23.83
CA ASP A 350 10.16 -7.64 -22.95
C ASP A 350 11.58 -8.16 -22.67
N GLU A 351 12.15 -7.81 -21.49
CA GLU A 351 13.48 -8.29 -21.06
C GLU A 351 13.57 -9.83 -20.93
N THR A 352 12.44 -10.54 -20.98
CA THR A 352 12.35 -12.02 -20.97
C THR A 352 13.06 -12.72 -22.14
N THR A 353 13.62 -11.98 -23.09
CA THR A 353 14.28 -12.52 -24.29
C THR A 353 15.82 -12.55 -24.24
N ASN A 354 16.49 -11.91 -23.27
CA ASN A 354 17.94 -11.61 -23.37
C ASN A 354 18.90 -12.51 -22.55
N GLU A 355 18.42 -13.49 -21.77
CA GLU A 355 19.30 -14.45 -21.08
C GLU A 355 19.76 -15.62 -21.99
N ASN A 356 18.90 -16.09 -22.90
CA ASN A 356 19.18 -17.26 -23.76
C ASN A 356 20.19 -17.01 -24.91
N ALA A 357 20.88 -15.87 -24.92
CA ALA A 357 21.85 -15.49 -25.96
C ALA A 357 23.32 -15.68 -25.57
N LYS A 358 23.63 -16.24 -24.38
CA LYS A 358 25.01 -16.41 -23.87
C LYS A 358 25.52 -17.84 -23.76
N ASP A 359 24.68 -18.87 -23.85
CA ASP A 359 25.12 -20.27 -23.73
C ASP A 359 25.02 -21.05 -25.05
N THR A 360 25.91 -20.70 -26.00
CA THR A 360 26.14 -21.52 -27.21
C THR A 360 27.58 -21.39 -27.71
N GLN A 361 28.58 -21.45 -26.81
CA GLN A 361 29.98 -21.47 -27.26
C GLN A 361 31.00 -22.26 -26.42
N ASN A 362 30.63 -23.34 -25.72
CA ASN A 362 31.62 -24.38 -25.44
C ASN A 362 31.06 -25.80 -25.18
N SER A 363 31.02 -26.66 -26.20
CA SER A 363 31.15 -28.13 -26.06
C SER A 363 31.30 -28.82 -27.42
N THR A 364 32.54 -29.14 -27.79
CA THR A 364 32.85 -30.13 -28.83
C THR A 364 34.14 -30.85 -28.44
N THR A 365 34.10 -32.19 -28.36
CA THR A 365 35.22 -33.09 -28.03
C THR A 365 35.78 -32.91 -26.58
N GLU A 366 36.18 -33.95 -25.83
CA GLU A 366 36.31 -35.40 -26.07
C GLU A 366 35.89 -36.21 -24.83
N ASN A 367 35.26 -37.38 -24.98
CA ASN A 367 35.91 -38.66 -24.73
C ASN A 367 35.09 -39.89 -25.15
N LYS A 368 35.69 -41.08 -25.09
CA LYS A 368 35.29 -42.26 -25.88
C LYS A 368 35.59 -43.59 -25.15
N ASP A 369 34.73 -44.60 -25.36
CA ASP A 369 34.83 -46.03 -24.94
C ASP A 369 34.99 -46.26 -23.41
N GLN A 370 34.25 -47.14 -22.73
CA GLN A 370 33.99 -48.58 -22.97
C GLN A 370 32.58 -48.96 -22.42
N ASN A 371 31.82 -49.90 -23.02
CA ASN A 371 31.88 -51.37 -22.83
C ASN A 371 31.76 -51.82 -21.35
N THR A 372 30.89 -52.77 -20.94
CA THR A 372 30.02 -53.69 -21.71
C THR A 372 28.86 -54.25 -20.86
N ASP A 373 27.70 -54.47 -21.49
CA ASP A 373 26.80 -55.64 -21.40
C ASP A 373 26.68 -56.46 -20.08
N GLN A 374 25.47 -56.50 -19.49
CA GLN A 374 24.83 -57.79 -19.19
C GLN A 374 23.29 -57.76 -19.01
N SER A 375 22.62 -58.59 -19.83
CA SER A 375 21.33 -59.28 -19.59
C SER A 375 21.36 -60.10 -18.28
N SER A 376 20.30 -60.42 -17.51
CA SER A 376 18.83 -60.11 -17.46
C SER A 376 18.32 -60.59 -16.05
N ASP A 377 17.10 -61.01 -15.68
CA ASP A 377 15.82 -61.37 -16.34
C ASP A 377 14.64 -61.47 -15.33
N GLN A 378 13.42 -61.75 -15.84
CA GLN A 378 12.27 -62.43 -15.20
C GLN A 378 11.32 -61.75 -14.18
N SER A 379 10.01 -61.95 -14.46
CA SER A 379 8.85 -62.14 -13.54
C SER A 379 8.41 -60.93 -12.67
N SER A 380 7.21 -60.35 -12.77
CA SER A 380 5.82 -60.90 -12.68
C SER A 380 5.53 -61.60 -11.33
N THR A 381 4.38 -61.42 -10.65
CA THR A 381 3.00 -61.08 -11.08
C THR A 381 2.19 -60.25 -10.06
N ASP A 382 1.02 -59.73 -10.48
CA ASP A 382 -0.23 -59.52 -9.70
C ASP A 382 -0.28 -58.44 -8.57
N ASN A 383 -1.27 -57.52 -8.48
CA ASN A 383 -2.75 -57.61 -8.25
C ASN A 383 -3.07 -57.53 -6.73
N ALA A 384 -4.04 -56.78 -6.18
CA ALA A 384 -5.14 -55.94 -6.72
C ALA A 384 -5.21 -54.56 -5.97
N GLN A 385 -6.07 -53.59 -6.32
CA GLN A 385 -7.39 -53.29 -5.71
C GLN A 385 -7.51 -53.55 -4.19
N GLU A 386 -8.17 -52.70 -3.39
CA GLU A 386 -9.04 -51.54 -3.71
C GLU A 386 -8.36 -50.16 -3.49
#